data_AF-V9M9U6-F1
#
_entry.id   AF-V9M9U6-F1
#
_cell.length_a   1.000
_cell.length_b   1.000
_cell.length_c   1.000
_cell.angle_alpha   90.00
_cell.angle_beta   90.00
_cell.angle_gamma   90.00
#
_symmetry.space_group_name_H-M   'P 1'
#
loop_
_entity.id
_entity.type
_entity.pdbx_description
1 polymer ?
#
loop_
_entity_poly.entity_id
_entity_poly.type
_entity_poly.pdbx_seq_one_letter_code
_entity_poly.pdbx_strand_id
1 'polypeptide(L)'
;DTDSVASYKETRNGLVGVDYSTKFSPWLALGCISPRYIYHQVRQYESERTANQSTYRVIFELLWRDYFKFVGVKYGNRLFHLKGLQDKSVPWKKDMTLYNAWKDGRTGIPFVDANMREMAMTGFMSNRGRQNVASFLTKDLGLDWRMGAEWFEYLLVDHDVCSNYG
;
A
#
# COMPACT_ATOMS: atom_id res chain seq x y z
N ASP A 1 -9.39 -9.82 -21.65
CA ASP A 1 -9.65 -11.26 -21.76
C ASP A 1 -9.71 -12.03 -20.44
N THR A 2 -9.01 -11.65 -19.36
CA THR A 2 -8.97 -12.47 -18.12
C THR A 2 -10.20 -12.41 -17.21
N ASP A 3 -11.09 -11.43 -17.38
CA ASP A 3 -12.31 -11.23 -16.58
C ASP A 3 -12.08 -11.08 -15.05
N SER A 4 -10.83 -10.83 -14.62
CA SER A 4 -10.40 -10.88 -13.21
C SER A 4 -11.07 -9.87 -12.28
N VAL A 5 -11.70 -8.81 -12.82
CA VAL A 5 -12.42 -7.82 -12.00
C VAL A 5 -13.64 -8.42 -11.31
N ALA A 6 -14.27 -9.46 -11.88
CA ALA A 6 -15.41 -10.15 -11.28
C ALA A 6 -15.07 -10.87 -9.97
N SER A 7 -13.78 -11.20 -9.74
CA SER A 7 -13.29 -11.92 -8.55
C SER A 7 -12.31 -11.09 -7.69
N TYR A 8 -12.21 -9.79 -7.98
CA TYR A 8 -11.24 -8.90 -7.32
C TYR A 8 -11.34 -8.89 -5.78
N LYS A 9 -12.55 -8.91 -5.20
CA LYS A 9 -12.72 -8.88 -3.74
C LYS A 9 -12.16 -10.13 -3.08
N GLU A 10 -12.31 -11.28 -3.74
CA GLU A 10 -11.87 -12.57 -3.26
C GLU A 10 -10.34 -12.69 -3.36
N THR A 11 -9.74 -12.12 -4.41
CA THR A 11 -8.32 -12.31 -4.72
C THR A 11 -7.40 -11.21 -4.17
N ARG A 12 -7.89 -9.98 -3.89
CA ARG A 12 -7.05 -8.81 -3.51
C ARG A 12 -6.09 -8.97 -2.34
N ASN A 13 -6.25 -10.00 -1.51
CA ASN A 13 -5.35 -10.32 -0.40
C ASN A 13 -4.23 -11.31 -0.77
N GLY A 14 -4.17 -11.76 -2.03
CA GLY A 14 -3.11 -12.60 -2.56
C GLY A 14 -1.74 -11.91 -2.52
N LEU A 15 -0.70 -12.74 -2.60
CA LEU A 15 0.71 -12.32 -2.52
C LEU A 15 1.48 -12.67 -3.80
N VAL A 16 1.12 -13.77 -4.46
CA VAL A 16 1.89 -14.34 -5.56
C VAL A 16 1.17 -14.13 -6.88
N GLY A 17 1.92 -13.73 -7.90
CA GLY A 17 1.41 -13.51 -9.26
C GLY A 17 0.80 -12.12 -9.48
N VAL A 18 0.30 -11.87 -10.68
CA VAL A 18 -0.25 -10.57 -11.06
C VAL A 18 -1.77 -10.50 -10.92
N ASP A 19 -2.45 -11.64 -11.09
CA ASP A 19 -3.92 -11.69 -11.24
C ASP A 19 -4.71 -11.43 -9.95
N TYR A 20 -4.04 -11.43 -8.80
CA TYR A 20 -4.73 -11.24 -7.52
C TYR A 20 -5.22 -9.80 -7.31
N SER A 21 -4.76 -8.83 -8.09
CA SER A 21 -5.20 -7.43 -7.99
C SER A 21 -4.97 -6.68 -9.29
N THR A 22 -5.52 -5.47 -9.41
CA THR A 22 -5.44 -4.66 -10.64
C THR A 22 -4.02 -4.25 -11.04
N LYS A 23 -3.09 -4.19 -10.08
CA LYS A 23 -1.75 -3.63 -10.23
C LYS A 23 -1.71 -2.18 -10.76
N PHE A 24 -2.82 -1.44 -10.71
CA PHE A 24 -2.92 -0.08 -11.26
C PHE A 24 -2.11 0.99 -10.54
N SER A 25 -1.59 0.70 -9.35
CA SER A 25 -0.99 1.70 -8.47
C SER A 25 0.21 2.47 -9.07
N PRO A 26 1.16 1.88 -9.82
CA PRO A 26 2.28 2.65 -10.38
C PRO A 26 1.81 3.68 -11.41
N TRP A 27 0.85 3.31 -12.26
CA TRP A 27 0.27 4.20 -13.26
C TRP A 27 -0.62 5.28 -12.62
N LEU A 28 -1.32 4.98 -11.53
CA LEU A 28 -2.12 5.95 -10.79
C LEU A 28 -1.26 6.96 -10.03
N ALA A 29 -0.12 6.54 -9.48
CA ALA A 29 0.82 7.41 -8.76
C ALA A 29 1.43 8.46 -9.69
N LEU A 30 1.79 8.06 -10.91
CA LEU A 30 2.36 8.94 -11.93
C LEU A 30 1.31 9.69 -12.78
N GLY A 31 0.02 9.40 -12.60
CA GLY A 31 -1.05 10.01 -13.39
C GLY A 31 -1.13 9.52 -14.84
N CYS A 32 -0.47 8.41 -15.18
CA CYS A 32 -0.56 7.78 -16.51
C CYS A 32 -1.98 7.27 -16.81
N ILE A 33 -2.74 6.91 -15.78
CA ILE A 33 -4.18 6.61 -15.87
C ILE A 33 -4.93 7.39 -14.80
N SER A 34 -6.16 7.81 -15.11
CA SER A 34 -6.99 8.55 -14.16
C SER A 34 -7.98 7.64 -13.40
N PRO A 35 -8.28 7.92 -12.12
CA PRO A 35 -9.30 7.18 -11.39
C PRO A 35 -10.70 7.31 -12.01
N ARG A 36 -11.00 8.45 -12.66
CA ARG A 36 -12.24 8.64 -13.42
C ARG A 36 -12.32 7.70 -14.63
N TYR A 37 -11.23 7.53 -15.36
CA TYR A 37 -11.15 6.56 -16.45
C TYR A 37 -11.43 5.15 -15.95
N ILE A 38 -10.78 4.73 -14.85
CA ILE A 38 -11.02 3.41 -14.24
C ILE A 38 -12.48 3.25 -13.83
N TYR A 39 -13.07 4.28 -13.20
CA TYR A 39 -14.50 4.26 -12.83
C TYR A 39 -15.40 4.00 -14.05
N HIS A 40 -15.21 4.74 -15.14
CA HIS A 40 -16.01 4.53 -16.35
C HIS A 40 -15.78 3.15 -16.98
N GLN A 41 -14.56 2.63 -16.96
CA GLN A 41 -14.25 1.27 -17.42
C GLN A 41 -14.92 0.19 -16.56
N VAL A 42 -14.97 0.36 -15.23
CA VAL A 42 -15.73 -0.54 -14.35
C VAL A 42 -17.23 -0.47 -14.65
N ARG A 43 -17.80 0.73 -14.88
CA ARG A 43 -19.22 0.87 -15.24
C ARG A 43 -19.55 0.21 -16.58
N GLN A 44 -18.67 0.36 -17.56
CA GLN A 44 -18.81 -0.31 -18.85
C GLN A 44 -18.78 -1.84 -18.67
N TYR A 45 -17.80 -2.36 -17.93
CA TYR A 45 -17.72 -3.78 -17.60
C TYR A 45 -19.00 -4.29 -16.90
N GLU A 46 -19.52 -3.54 -15.93
CA GLU A 46 -20.75 -3.89 -15.21
C GLU A 46 -21.96 -3.97 -16.14
N SER A 47 -22.03 -3.12 -17.17
CA SER A 47 -23.11 -3.11 -18.16
C SER A 47 -22.99 -4.23 -19.20
N GLU A 48 -21.77 -4.61 -19.58
CA GLU A 48 -21.50 -5.60 -20.63
C GLU A 48 -21.41 -7.03 -20.08
N ARG A 49 -21.09 -7.18 -18.79
CA ARG A 49 -20.80 -8.48 -18.17
C ARG A 49 -21.54 -8.67 -16.86
N THR A 50 -20.96 -8.21 -15.75
CA THR A 50 -21.53 -8.45 -14.41
C THR A 50 -21.21 -7.33 -13.44
N ALA A 51 -22.19 -7.01 -12.60
CA ALA A 51 -22.04 -6.11 -11.46
C ALA A 51 -22.15 -6.90 -10.17
N ASN A 52 -21.11 -6.83 -9.33
CA ASN A 52 -21.07 -7.59 -8.10
C ASN A 52 -20.23 -6.88 -7.02
N GLN A 53 -19.97 -7.58 -5.92
CA GLN A 53 -19.20 -7.03 -4.81
C GLN A 53 -17.73 -6.76 -5.16
N SER A 54 -17.19 -7.41 -6.20
CA SER A 54 -15.82 -7.25 -6.67
C SER A 54 -15.64 -6.03 -7.56
N THR A 55 -16.58 -5.78 -8.47
CA THR A 55 -16.58 -4.54 -9.29
C THR A 55 -16.72 -3.31 -8.38
N TYR A 56 -17.65 -3.34 -7.42
CA TYR A 56 -17.75 -2.31 -6.37
C TYR A 56 -16.46 -2.16 -5.57
N ARG A 57 -15.81 -3.28 -5.20
CA ARG A 57 -14.61 -3.25 -4.36
C ARG A 57 -13.46 -2.49 -5.04
N VAL A 58 -13.30 -2.56 -6.37
CA VAL A 58 -12.29 -1.74 -7.07
C VAL A 58 -12.52 -0.25 -6.83
N ILE A 59 -13.76 0.21 -6.94
CA ILE A 59 -14.11 1.62 -6.70
C ILE A 59 -13.89 1.99 -5.23
N PHE A 60 -14.23 1.10 -4.30
CA PHE A 60 -13.99 1.31 -2.88
C PHE A 60 -12.50 1.51 -2.54
N GLU A 61 -11.59 0.78 -3.20
CA GLU A 61 -10.15 1.00 -2.99
C GLU A 61 -9.66 2.31 -3.61
N LEU A 62 -10.27 2.77 -4.71
CA LEU A 62 -10.00 4.12 -5.24
C LEU A 62 -10.47 5.21 -4.26
N LEU A 63 -11.55 4.98 -3.51
CA LEU A 63 -11.99 5.91 -2.46
C LEU A 63 -10.98 6.00 -1.31
N TRP A 64 -10.26 4.92 -0.97
CA TRP A 64 -9.16 5.00 0.00
C TRP A 64 -8.02 5.89 -0.49
N ARG A 65 -7.67 5.81 -1.78
CA ARG A 65 -6.69 6.73 -2.39
C ARG A 65 -7.14 8.18 -2.24
N ASP A 66 -8.38 8.49 -2.60
CA ASP A 66 -8.90 9.86 -2.50
C ASP A 66 -9.01 10.33 -1.05
N TYR A 67 -9.43 9.45 -0.13
CA TYR A 67 -9.44 9.73 1.31
C TYR A 67 -8.06 10.19 1.80
N PHE A 68 -6.99 9.45 1.47
CA PHE A 68 -5.65 9.82 1.90
C PHE A 68 -5.14 11.11 1.24
N LYS A 69 -5.53 11.39 -0.01
CA LYS A 69 -5.27 12.71 -0.63
C LYS A 69 -5.89 13.84 0.18
N PHE A 70 -7.15 13.69 0.61
CA PHE A 70 -7.81 14.70 1.44
C PHE A 70 -7.22 14.79 2.85
N VAL A 71 -6.79 13.67 3.43
CA VAL A 71 -6.04 13.65 4.70
C VAL A 71 -4.74 14.47 4.57
N GLY A 72 -3.98 14.27 3.49
CA GLY A 72 -2.76 15.04 3.23
C GLY A 72 -3.01 16.54 3.20
N VAL A 73 -4.05 16.98 2.49
CA VAL A 73 -4.46 18.40 2.43
C VAL A 73 -4.89 18.92 3.80
N LYS A 74 -5.71 18.16 4.53
CA LYS A 74 -6.27 18.58 5.82
C LYS A 74 -5.22 18.71 6.93
N TYR A 75 -4.24 17.82 6.96
CA TYR A 75 -3.29 17.73 8.07
C TYR A 75 -1.91 18.34 7.75
N GLY A 76 -1.58 18.55 6.48
CA GLY A 76 -0.31 19.11 6.04
C GLY A 76 0.88 18.36 6.62
N ASN A 77 1.88 19.09 7.11
CA ASN A 77 3.13 18.50 7.62
C ASN A 77 2.96 17.55 8.81
N ARG A 78 1.81 17.59 9.52
CA ARG A 78 1.52 16.61 10.59
C ARG A 78 1.50 15.17 10.07
N LEU A 79 1.30 14.97 8.77
CA LEU A 79 1.43 13.68 8.10
C LEU A 79 2.84 13.07 8.28
N PHE A 80 3.88 13.88 8.45
CA PHE A 80 5.28 13.44 8.53
C PHE A 80 5.86 13.51 9.95
N HIS A 81 5.12 14.04 10.91
CA HIS A 81 5.61 14.22 12.27
C HIS A 81 5.66 12.87 13.00
N LEU A 82 6.68 12.67 13.85
CA LEU A 82 6.84 11.43 14.62
C LEU A 82 5.59 11.04 15.43
N LYS A 83 4.85 12.04 15.92
CA LYS A 83 3.61 11.87 16.69
C LYS A 83 2.36 11.60 15.83
N GLY A 84 2.48 11.70 14.52
CA GLY A 84 1.44 11.47 13.53
C GLY A 84 0.23 12.40 13.65
N LEU A 85 -0.85 12.03 12.96
CA LEU A 85 -2.09 12.82 12.87
C LEU A 85 -2.80 13.02 14.21
N GLN A 86 -2.60 12.09 15.15
CA GLN A 86 -3.23 12.07 16.47
C GLN A 86 -2.37 12.75 17.56
N ASP A 87 -1.20 13.30 17.20
CA ASP A 87 -0.24 13.90 18.14
C ASP A 87 0.12 12.96 19.32
N LYS A 88 0.28 11.67 19.03
CA LYS A 88 0.54 10.64 20.04
C LYS A 88 2.02 10.49 20.32
N SER A 89 2.41 10.65 21.60
CA SER A 89 3.76 10.34 22.06
C SER A 89 3.94 8.83 22.23
N VAL A 90 4.87 8.26 21.47
CA VAL A 90 5.26 6.85 21.54
C VAL A 90 6.79 6.79 21.72
N PRO A 91 7.33 5.97 22.66
CA PRO A 91 8.76 5.84 22.89
C PRO A 91 9.41 4.96 21.82
N TRP A 92 9.52 5.49 20.59
CA TRP A 92 10.12 4.80 19.46
C TRP A 92 11.61 4.51 19.70
N LYS A 93 12.03 3.30 19.34
CA LYS A 93 13.43 2.89 19.38
C LYS A 93 14.16 3.37 18.14
N LYS A 94 15.46 3.67 18.31
CA LYS A 94 16.40 3.89 17.21
C LYS A 94 17.46 2.78 17.27
N ASP A 95 17.11 1.62 16.75
CA ASP A 95 18.00 0.47 16.65
C ASP A 95 18.27 0.17 15.17
N MET A 96 19.46 0.58 14.70
CA MET A 96 19.85 0.41 13.31
C MET A 96 20.11 -1.05 12.94
N THR A 97 20.44 -1.91 13.90
CA THR A 97 20.63 -3.34 13.66
C THR A 97 19.29 -3.98 13.34
N LEU A 98 18.26 -3.73 14.15
CA LEU A 98 16.90 -4.21 13.89
C LEU A 98 16.33 -3.60 12.61
N TYR A 99 16.55 -2.31 12.39
CA TYR A 99 16.09 -1.65 11.16
C TYR A 99 16.74 -2.25 9.90
N ASN A 100 18.05 -2.46 9.89
CA ASN A 100 18.73 -3.06 8.73
C ASN A 100 18.28 -4.51 8.50
N ALA A 101 18.05 -5.30 9.57
CA ALA A 101 17.50 -6.65 9.44
C ALA A 101 16.10 -6.63 8.81
N TRP A 102 15.23 -5.68 9.19
CA TRP A 102 13.92 -5.51 8.54
C TRP A 102 14.06 -5.05 7.09
N LYS A 103 14.86 -4.01 6.86
CA LYS A 103 15.10 -3.40 5.54
C LYS A 103 15.61 -4.42 4.52
N ASP A 104 16.53 -5.29 4.93
CA ASP A 104 17.18 -6.29 4.08
C ASP A 104 16.41 -7.64 4.04
N GLY A 105 15.27 -7.75 4.75
CA GLY A 105 14.48 -8.98 4.85
C GLY A 105 15.25 -10.14 5.48
N ARG A 106 15.88 -9.90 6.64
CA ARG A 106 16.66 -10.85 7.45
C ARG A 106 16.22 -10.85 8.91
N THR A 107 14.93 -10.65 9.15
CA THR A 107 14.31 -10.64 10.48
C THR A 107 14.21 -12.03 11.09
N GLY A 108 14.29 -13.09 10.26
CA GLY A 108 14.02 -14.46 10.69
C GLY A 108 12.53 -14.81 10.68
N ILE A 109 11.65 -13.87 10.32
CA ILE A 109 10.22 -14.09 10.12
C ILE A 109 9.96 -14.24 8.62
N PRO A 110 9.69 -15.47 8.11
CA PRO A 110 9.64 -15.73 6.67
C PRO A 110 8.66 -14.83 5.91
N PHE A 111 7.51 -14.51 6.51
CA PHE A 111 6.51 -13.64 5.88
C PHE A 111 7.03 -12.21 5.68
N VAL A 112 7.67 -11.64 6.71
CA VAL A 112 8.23 -10.28 6.65
C VAL A 112 9.39 -10.27 5.66
N ASP A 113 10.30 -11.24 5.79
CA ASP A 113 11.49 -11.33 4.95
C ASP A 113 11.16 -11.47 3.47
N ALA A 114 10.15 -12.29 3.12
CA ALA A 114 9.72 -12.46 1.73
C ALA A 114 9.18 -11.16 1.13
N ASN A 115 8.32 -10.43 1.86
CA ASN A 115 7.74 -9.18 1.38
C ASN A 115 8.81 -8.08 1.25
N MET A 116 9.71 -7.95 2.24
CA MET A 116 10.79 -6.96 2.18
C MET A 116 11.73 -7.22 1.00
N ARG A 117 12.04 -8.49 0.71
CA ARG A 117 12.82 -8.89 -0.46
C ARG A 117 12.05 -8.66 -1.78
N GLU A 118 10.74 -8.94 -1.82
CA GLU A 118 9.90 -8.64 -3.00
C GLU A 118 9.97 -7.15 -3.35
N MET A 119 9.79 -6.28 -2.37
CA MET A 119 9.86 -4.83 -2.57
C MET A 119 11.24 -4.38 -3.04
N ALA A 120 12.31 -4.89 -2.44
CA ALA A 120 13.68 -4.54 -2.83
C ALA A 120 14.02 -4.99 -4.27
N MET A 121 13.49 -6.13 -4.71
CA MET A 121 13.80 -6.70 -6.03
C MET A 121 12.89 -6.19 -7.15
N THR A 122 11.67 -5.77 -6.83
CA THR A 122 10.64 -5.44 -7.85
C THR A 122 10.09 -4.02 -7.74
N GLY A 123 10.36 -3.34 -6.62
CA GLY A 123 9.74 -2.06 -6.27
C GLY A 123 8.25 -2.17 -5.95
N PHE A 124 7.69 -3.38 -5.82
CA PHE A 124 6.28 -3.60 -5.50
C PHE A 124 6.15 -4.51 -4.27
N MET A 125 5.07 -4.31 -3.51
CA MET A 125 4.67 -5.21 -2.43
C MET A 125 3.15 -5.25 -2.38
N SER A 126 2.57 -6.44 -2.21
CA SER A 126 1.12 -6.57 -2.04
C SER A 126 0.59 -5.69 -0.88
N ASN A 127 -0.65 -5.21 -0.97
CA ASN A 127 -1.26 -4.44 0.13
C ASN A 127 -1.24 -5.22 1.46
N ARG A 128 -1.47 -6.54 1.41
CA ARG A 128 -1.40 -7.41 2.59
C ARG A 128 0.01 -7.45 3.18
N GLY A 129 1.02 -7.50 2.33
CA GLY A 129 2.42 -7.39 2.69
C GLY A 129 2.72 -6.09 3.42
N ARG A 130 2.38 -4.96 2.80
CA ARG A 130 2.63 -3.60 3.33
C ARG A 130 2.07 -3.43 4.74
N GLN A 131 0.81 -3.86 4.96
CA GLN A 131 0.18 -3.80 6.28
C GLN A 131 0.96 -4.58 7.35
N ASN A 132 1.39 -5.81 7.02
CA ASN A 132 2.08 -6.67 7.97
C ASN A 132 3.51 -6.21 8.26
N VAL A 133 4.28 -5.81 7.24
CA VAL A 133 5.67 -5.37 7.47
C VAL A 133 5.74 -4.02 8.20
N ALA A 134 4.76 -3.12 7.96
CA ALA A 134 4.64 -1.87 8.70
C ALA A 134 4.19 -2.11 10.14
N SER A 135 3.24 -3.02 10.35
CA SER A 135 2.88 -3.46 11.71
C SER A 135 4.07 -4.07 12.43
N PHE A 136 4.83 -4.94 11.77
CA PHE A 136 6.01 -5.57 12.36
C PHE A 136 7.07 -4.55 12.78
N LEU A 137 7.39 -3.59 11.90
CA LEU A 137 8.34 -2.52 12.22
C LEU A 137 7.88 -1.69 13.43
N THR A 138 6.60 -1.33 13.49
CA THR A 138 6.09 -0.38 14.50
C THR A 138 5.63 -1.03 15.80
N LYS A 139 5.17 -2.27 15.77
CA LYS A 139 4.57 -2.97 16.93
C LYS A 139 5.51 -4.01 17.52
N ASP A 140 6.10 -4.84 16.69
CA ASP A 140 6.99 -5.91 17.15
C ASP A 140 8.40 -5.37 17.41
N LEU A 141 8.98 -4.58 16.49
CA LEU A 141 10.30 -3.98 16.68
C LEU A 141 10.23 -2.68 17.50
N GLY A 142 9.12 -1.94 17.41
CA GLY A 142 8.93 -0.67 18.10
C GLY A 142 9.81 0.47 17.56
N LEU A 143 10.17 0.41 16.28
CA LEU A 143 11.03 1.38 15.60
C LEU A 143 10.23 2.60 15.13
N ASP A 144 10.92 3.74 15.00
CA ASP A 144 10.36 4.97 14.41
C ASP A 144 9.72 4.68 13.05
N TRP A 145 8.39 4.85 12.98
CA TRP A 145 7.59 4.47 11.82
C TRP A 145 8.02 5.19 10.54
N ARG A 146 8.62 6.39 10.67
CA ARG A 146 9.07 7.19 9.53
C ARG A 146 10.22 6.51 8.79
N MET A 147 11.05 5.74 9.49
CA MET A 147 12.12 4.96 8.85
C MET A 147 11.54 3.94 7.85
N GLY A 148 10.43 3.30 8.22
CA GLY A 148 9.70 2.40 7.32
C GLY A 148 9.06 3.15 6.14
N ALA A 149 8.43 4.29 6.42
CA ALA A 149 7.77 5.12 5.41
C ALA A 149 8.77 5.69 4.38
N GLU A 150 9.95 6.15 4.81
CA GLU A 150 11.03 6.63 3.96
C GLU A 150 11.64 5.50 3.12
N TRP A 151 11.74 4.29 3.67
CA TRP A 151 12.22 3.14 2.89
C TRP A 151 11.22 2.73 1.80
N PHE A 152 9.93 2.79 2.12
CA PHE A 152 8.87 2.59 1.14
C PHE A 152 8.90 3.68 0.07
N GLU A 153 9.13 4.93 0.43
CA GLU A 153 9.32 6.03 -0.51
C GLU A 153 10.51 5.81 -1.46
N TYR A 154 11.60 5.26 -0.94
CA TYR A 154 12.78 4.97 -1.74
C TYR A 154 12.57 3.84 -2.77
N LEU A 155 11.82 2.79 -2.41
CA LEU A 155 11.71 1.58 -3.25
C LEU A 155 10.44 1.48 -4.09
N LEU A 156 9.30 2.01 -3.61
CA LEU A 156 8.02 1.71 -4.23
C LEU A 156 7.87 2.38 -5.59
N VAL A 157 7.68 1.58 -6.64
CA VAL A 157 7.36 2.09 -7.99
C VAL A 157 5.99 2.79 -8.04
N ASP A 158 5.15 2.54 -7.04
CA ASP A 158 3.85 3.19 -6.84
C ASP A 158 3.84 4.15 -5.66
N HIS A 159 5.00 4.70 -5.29
CA HIS A 159 5.07 5.68 -4.23
C HIS A 159 4.13 6.86 -4.50
N ASP A 160 3.23 7.09 -3.54
CA ASP A 160 2.35 8.24 -3.48
C ASP A 160 2.41 8.78 -2.06
N VAL A 161 2.86 10.03 -1.89
CA VAL A 161 3.10 10.62 -0.56
C VAL A 161 1.91 10.52 0.38
N CYS A 162 0.69 10.72 -0.13
CA CYS A 162 -0.52 10.70 0.71
C CYS A 162 -0.89 9.28 1.11
N SER A 163 -0.84 8.33 0.16
CA SER A 163 -1.16 6.93 0.44
C SER A 163 -0.07 6.20 1.24
N ASN A 164 1.19 6.63 1.15
CA ASN A 164 2.32 6.01 1.84
C ASN A 164 2.41 6.43 3.31
N TYR A 165 2.24 7.73 3.58
CA TYR A 165 2.36 8.28 4.94
C TYR A 165 1.02 8.37 5.70
N GLY A 166 -0.11 8.17 5.00
CA GLY A 166 -1.45 8.18 5.59
C GLY A 166 -1.80 6.88 6.29
#